data_AF-A0A7J4EHP9-F1
#
_entry.id   AF-A0A7J4EHP9-F1
#
_cell.length_a   1.000
_cell.length_b   1.000
_cell.length_c   1.000
_cell.angle_alpha   90.00
_cell.angle_beta   90.00
_cell.angle_gamma   90.00
#
_symmetry.space_group_name_H-M   'P 1'
#
loop_
_entity.id
_entity.type
_entity.pdbx_description
1 polymer ?
#
loop_
_entity_poly.entity_id
_entity_poly.type
_entity_poly.pdbx_seq_one_letter_code
_entity_poly.pdbx_strand_id
1 'polypeptide(L)'
;MGKKTLGSLMVMLLLLSTTMIGSHVSFHFVWVVEAGHVDTQYDNDTYLNVTVVSAPAVINSYDIQVASTGASKRNAMIDVNTEYQFVVNVTCPTTWQEIEYINITAWYDGGSESSTYNGTAGGNLNMFIQYKNTSGTAEYNMLWPDDEVTKGDLVETVHNESCHVVKLEFTPLNQVRSAVGDGGWGNSTNTTDDTRSWNFKIEVTTTGGNITWVKDEYGVYRYCEVSSSASVSASALPGHRASTSAGDFTITYKANTPYKLTVTTNATLDRVGGGDSISRAYINVSGGDLGAGYDSLSDGIAYILGTAGSYHAQETDDPQETVNDVTYHCDIPYGTLSGTYSSKLFYKLSLDTT
;
A
#
# COMPACT_ATOMS: atom_id res chain seq x y z
N MET A 1 44.41 -71.78 -2.55
CA MET A 1 44.04 -70.43 -3.05
C MET A 1 42.83 -69.95 -2.27
N GLY A 2 43.05 -69.18 -1.21
CA GLY A 2 42.01 -68.57 -0.39
C GLY A 2 42.13 -67.05 -0.42
N LYS A 3 41.13 -66.36 0.17
CA LYS A 3 41.07 -64.92 0.47
C LYS A 3 40.54 -63.92 -0.57
N LYS A 4 39.69 -64.32 -1.54
CA LYS A 4 38.99 -63.34 -2.42
C LYS A 4 37.47 -63.28 -2.30
N THR A 5 36.82 -64.14 -1.53
CA THR A 5 35.35 -64.22 -1.48
C THR A 5 34.70 -63.53 -0.29
N LEU A 6 35.41 -63.31 0.82
CA LEU A 6 34.83 -62.68 2.02
C LEU A 6 34.68 -61.15 1.88
N GLY A 7 35.60 -60.49 1.17
CA GLY A 7 35.58 -59.03 1.00
C GLY A 7 34.43 -58.52 0.14
N SER A 8 34.08 -59.24 -0.93
CA SER A 8 32.96 -58.87 -1.81
C SER A 8 31.60 -59.05 -1.13
N LEU A 9 31.46 -60.03 -0.22
CA LEU A 9 30.20 -60.27 0.48
C LEU A 9 29.89 -59.16 1.51
N MET A 10 30.92 -58.66 2.21
CA MET A 10 30.75 -57.60 3.21
C MET A 10 30.44 -56.24 2.57
N VAL A 11 31.03 -55.94 1.41
CA VAL A 11 30.73 -54.72 0.64
C VAL A 11 29.32 -54.76 0.06
N MET A 12 28.83 -55.94 -0.33
CA MET A 12 27.46 -56.13 -0.85
C MET A 12 26.39 -56.01 0.24
N LEU A 13 26.65 -56.52 1.45
CA LEU A 13 25.76 -56.31 2.60
C LEU A 13 25.72 -54.85 3.07
N LEU A 14 26.85 -54.14 3.00
CA LEU A 14 26.89 -52.72 3.34
C LEU A 14 26.14 -51.85 2.31
N LEU A 15 26.25 -52.16 1.01
CA LEU A 15 25.49 -51.50 -0.05
C LEU A 15 23.97 -51.79 -0.01
N LEU A 16 23.57 -52.97 0.47
CA LEU A 16 22.15 -53.28 0.71
C LEU A 16 21.60 -52.52 1.93
N SER A 17 22.42 -52.28 2.95
CA SER A 17 21.99 -51.56 4.15
C SER A 17 21.75 -50.07 3.93
N THR A 18 22.45 -49.45 2.96
CA THR A 18 22.29 -48.01 2.65
C THR A 18 21.18 -47.73 1.65
N THR A 19 20.67 -48.74 0.92
CA THR A 19 19.59 -48.58 -0.06
C THR A 19 18.19 -48.89 0.51
N MET A 20 18.11 -49.39 1.75
CA MET A 20 16.87 -49.89 2.38
C MET A 20 16.32 -49.00 3.51
N ILE A 21 16.64 -47.70 3.53
CA ILE A 21 16.13 -46.76 4.56
C ILE A 21 14.62 -46.43 4.36
N GLY A 22 13.97 -46.93 3.30
CA GLY A 22 12.57 -46.57 2.98
C GLY A 22 11.51 -47.68 3.11
N SER A 23 11.89 -48.95 3.33
CA SER A 23 10.90 -50.03 3.39
C SER A 23 11.29 -51.09 4.40
N HIS A 24 10.41 -51.32 5.38
CA HIS A 24 10.50 -52.47 6.27
C HIS A 24 10.32 -53.74 5.44
N VAL A 25 11.41 -54.41 5.09
CA VAL A 25 11.35 -55.79 4.57
C VAL A 25 11.29 -56.72 5.76
N SER A 26 10.09 -57.20 6.10
CA SER A 26 9.91 -58.26 7.09
C SER A 26 10.21 -59.60 6.43
N PHE A 27 11.21 -60.34 6.93
CA PHE A 27 11.51 -61.70 6.46
C PHE A 27 10.77 -62.71 7.34
N HIS A 28 9.71 -63.32 6.81
CA HIS A 28 9.00 -64.42 7.47
C HIS A 28 9.60 -65.76 7.07
N PHE A 29 10.25 -66.45 8.01
CA PHE A 29 10.66 -67.84 7.85
C PHE A 29 9.54 -68.77 8.34
N VAL A 30 8.92 -69.49 7.42
CA VAL A 30 7.95 -70.55 7.74
C VAL A 30 8.73 -71.81 8.15
N TRP A 31 8.72 -72.13 9.44
CA TRP A 31 9.16 -73.44 9.92
C TRP A 31 8.00 -74.42 9.80
N VAL A 32 7.98 -75.19 8.71
CA VAL A 32 7.04 -76.33 8.58
C VAL A 32 7.55 -77.45 9.47
N VAL A 33 6.96 -77.57 10.66
CA VAL A 33 7.17 -78.73 11.55
C VAL A 33 6.07 -79.74 11.21
N GLU A 34 6.48 -80.81 10.51
CA GLU A 34 5.68 -81.97 10.06
C GLU A 34 4.71 -81.76 8.87
N ALA A 35 4.83 -82.66 7.88
CA ALA A 35 4.04 -82.65 6.65
C ALA A 35 2.60 -83.13 6.90
N GLY A 36 1.79 -82.29 7.55
CA GLY A 36 0.34 -82.34 7.45
C GLY A 36 -0.15 -81.54 6.24
N HIS A 37 -1.37 -81.82 5.74
CA HIS A 37 -2.02 -80.94 4.78
C HIS A 37 -2.31 -79.59 5.46
N VAL A 38 -1.62 -78.52 5.03
CA VAL A 38 -1.95 -77.14 5.37
C VAL A 38 -2.89 -76.64 4.28
N ASP A 39 -4.20 -76.68 4.55
CA ASP A 39 -5.22 -76.33 3.56
C ASP A 39 -5.41 -74.80 3.43
N THR A 40 -4.92 -74.00 4.37
CA THR A 40 -4.94 -72.52 4.31
C THR A 40 -3.85 -71.92 5.21
N GLN A 41 -3.20 -70.86 4.74
CA GLN A 41 -2.26 -70.03 5.50
C GLN A 41 -2.59 -68.55 5.24
N TYR A 42 -2.57 -67.71 6.28
CA TYR A 42 -2.81 -66.27 6.18
C TYR A 42 -1.51 -65.51 6.47
N ASP A 43 -1.25 -64.47 5.71
CA ASP A 43 -0.20 -63.48 5.95
C ASP A 43 -0.89 -62.14 6.24
N ASN A 44 -0.66 -61.60 7.44
CA ASN A 44 -1.28 -60.37 7.94
C ASN A 44 -0.23 -59.28 8.23
N ASP A 45 1.02 -59.44 7.77
CA ASP A 45 2.13 -58.53 8.09
C ASP A 45 2.37 -57.47 7.00
N THR A 46 1.52 -57.45 5.96
CA THR A 46 1.56 -56.45 4.90
C THR A 46 0.63 -55.29 5.21
N TYR A 47 1.17 -54.06 5.21
CA TYR A 47 0.41 -52.82 5.37
C TYR A 47 0.24 -52.10 4.03
N LEU A 48 -0.98 -51.63 3.75
CA LEU A 48 -1.19 -50.60 2.73
C LEU A 48 -0.91 -49.24 3.36
N ASN A 49 0.19 -48.61 2.96
CA ASN A 49 0.49 -47.23 3.35
C ASN A 49 0.01 -46.30 2.23
N VAL A 50 -0.95 -45.41 2.56
CA VAL A 50 -1.41 -44.34 1.68
C VAL A 50 -1.01 -43.02 2.29
N THR A 51 -0.21 -42.23 1.56
CA THR A 51 0.13 -40.86 1.94
C THR A 51 -0.80 -39.91 1.18
N VAL A 52 -1.58 -39.12 1.92
CA VAL A 52 -2.33 -37.98 1.35
C VAL A 52 -1.39 -36.78 1.36
N VAL A 53 -1.24 -36.14 0.21
CA VAL A 53 -0.40 -34.93 0.05
C VAL A 53 -1.28 -33.70 -0.01
N SER A 54 -0.80 -32.58 0.53
CA SER A 54 -1.49 -31.29 0.41
C SER A 54 -1.62 -30.88 -1.06
N ALA A 55 -2.81 -30.42 -1.43
CA ALA A 55 -3.09 -29.86 -2.75
C ALA A 55 -3.05 -28.33 -2.71
N PRO A 56 -2.75 -27.66 -3.84
CA PRO A 56 -2.93 -26.21 -3.93
C PRO A 56 -4.40 -25.84 -3.71
N ALA A 57 -4.62 -24.72 -3.03
CA ALA A 57 -5.94 -24.11 -2.93
C ALA A 57 -6.39 -23.55 -4.30
N VAL A 58 -7.68 -23.26 -4.42
CA VAL A 58 -8.28 -22.62 -5.59
C VAL A 58 -8.89 -21.29 -5.16
N ILE A 59 -8.53 -20.20 -5.83
CA ILE A 59 -9.20 -18.92 -5.69
C ILE A 59 -10.40 -18.93 -6.65
N ASN A 60 -11.59 -19.15 -6.11
CA ASN A 60 -12.82 -19.29 -6.91
C ASN A 60 -13.28 -17.94 -7.48
N SER A 61 -13.11 -16.88 -6.69
CA SER A 61 -13.43 -15.51 -7.07
C SER A 61 -12.71 -14.53 -6.15
N TYR A 62 -12.49 -13.31 -6.64
CA TYR A 62 -11.91 -12.23 -5.86
C TYR A 62 -12.42 -10.87 -6.35
N ASP A 63 -12.44 -9.89 -5.46
CA ASP A 63 -12.86 -8.53 -5.76
C ASP A 63 -12.29 -7.54 -4.73
N ILE A 64 -12.23 -6.26 -5.10
CA ILE A 64 -12.11 -5.14 -4.15
C ILE A 64 -13.44 -4.40 -4.17
N GLN A 65 -14.02 -4.12 -3.01
CA GLN A 65 -15.37 -3.61 -2.89
C GLN A 65 -15.46 -2.45 -1.91
N VAL A 66 -16.41 -1.56 -2.10
CA VAL A 66 -16.84 -0.63 -1.04
C VAL A 66 -17.42 -1.45 0.11
N ALA A 67 -16.89 -1.34 1.32
CA ALA A 67 -17.24 -2.22 2.44
C ALA A 67 -18.75 -2.17 2.77
N SER A 68 -19.31 -0.96 2.79
CA SER A 68 -20.70 -0.70 3.18
C SER A 68 -21.76 -1.11 2.15
N THR A 69 -21.41 -1.24 0.87
CA THR A 69 -22.37 -1.54 -0.21
C THR A 69 -22.06 -2.80 -1.00
N GLY A 70 -20.84 -3.33 -0.91
CA GLY A 70 -20.37 -4.44 -1.74
C GLY A 70 -20.17 -4.06 -3.21
N ALA A 71 -20.19 -2.77 -3.56
CA ALA A 71 -19.97 -2.33 -4.94
C ALA A 71 -18.52 -2.62 -5.35
N SER A 72 -18.34 -3.37 -6.43
CA SER A 72 -17.02 -3.70 -6.99
C SER A 72 -16.26 -2.43 -7.42
N LYS A 73 -14.97 -2.45 -7.15
CA LYS A 73 -13.98 -1.43 -7.47
C LYS A 73 -12.76 -2.01 -8.18
N ARG A 74 -12.82 -3.28 -8.57
CA ARG A 74 -11.81 -3.88 -9.44
C ARG A 74 -11.88 -3.19 -10.80
N ASN A 75 -10.74 -2.74 -11.30
CA ASN A 75 -10.62 -1.92 -12.50
C ASN A 75 -11.53 -0.69 -12.44
N ALA A 76 -11.53 -0.04 -11.29
CA ALA A 76 -12.24 1.21 -11.07
C ALA A 76 -11.54 2.03 -9.99
N MET A 77 -12.00 3.27 -9.87
CA MET A 77 -11.45 4.24 -8.94
C MET A 77 -12.03 4.10 -7.52
N ILE A 78 -11.15 4.18 -6.52
CA ILE A 78 -11.46 4.32 -5.10
C ILE A 78 -11.13 5.73 -4.59
N ASP A 79 -11.82 6.15 -3.54
CA ASP A 79 -11.63 7.42 -2.86
C ASP A 79 -10.84 7.24 -1.57
N VAL A 80 -10.02 8.23 -1.21
CA VAL A 80 -9.41 8.27 0.11
C VAL A 80 -10.47 8.52 1.20
N ASN A 81 -10.21 8.05 2.41
CA ASN A 81 -11.10 8.10 3.58
C ASN A 81 -12.44 7.36 3.41
N THR A 82 -12.56 6.48 2.41
CA THR A 82 -13.69 5.55 2.27
C THR A 82 -13.23 4.15 2.60
N GLU A 83 -14.03 3.38 3.33
CA GLU A 83 -13.69 2.00 3.69
C GLU A 83 -13.98 1.02 2.55
N TYR A 84 -12.99 0.19 2.24
CA TYR A 84 -13.03 -0.86 1.23
C TYR A 84 -12.70 -2.20 1.86
N GLN A 85 -12.97 -3.28 1.11
CA GLN A 85 -12.62 -4.63 1.50
C GLN A 85 -12.11 -5.41 0.29
N PHE A 86 -11.04 -6.17 0.48
CA PHE A 86 -10.75 -7.27 -0.44
C PHE A 86 -11.62 -8.46 -0.06
N VAL A 87 -12.33 -9.02 -1.04
CA VAL A 87 -13.18 -10.20 -0.87
C VAL A 87 -12.54 -11.34 -1.65
N VAL A 88 -12.21 -12.44 -0.97
CA VAL A 88 -11.55 -13.61 -1.58
C VAL A 88 -12.33 -14.87 -1.23
N ASN A 89 -12.79 -15.58 -2.24
CA ASN A 89 -13.44 -16.89 -2.09
C ASN A 89 -12.42 -17.98 -2.42
N VAL A 90 -12.10 -18.83 -1.44
CA VAL A 90 -11.05 -19.83 -1.56
C VAL A 90 -11.59 -21.21 -1.19
N THR A 91 -11.24 -22.21 -2.00
CA THR A 91 -11.46 -23.64 -1.69
C THR A 91 -10.12 -24.33 -1.50
N CYS A 92 -9.93 -25.03 -0.38
CA CYS A 92 -8.82 -25.94 -0.17
C CYS A 92 -9.28 -27.39 -0.39
N PRO A 93 -8.74 -28.15 -1.37
CA PRO A 93 -9.22 -29.51 -1.67
C PRO A 93 -9.13 -30.51 -0.51
N THR A 94 -8.25 -30.27 0.45
CA THR A 94 -8.06 -31.08 1.66
C THR A 94 -8.96 -30.59 2.78
N THR A 95 -8.72 -29.39 3.30
CA THR A 95 -9.52 -28.73 4.35
C THR A 95 -9.10 -27.28 4.51
N TRP A 96 -10.00 -26.41 4.97
CA TRP A 96 -9.66 -25.03 5.33
C TRP A 96 -8.51 -24.92 6.35
N GLN A 97 -8.35 -25.94 7.21
CA GLN A 97 -7.27 -25.97 8.21
C GLN A 97 -5.87 -25.98 7.58
N GLU A 98 -5.75 -26.36 6.30
CA GLU A 98 -4.47 -26.29 5.58
C GLU A 98 -4.19 -24.90 4.99
N ILE A 99 -5.13 -23.95 4.99
CA ILE A 99 -4.86 -22.56 4.60
C ILE A 99 -4.10 -21.86 5.72
N GLU A 100 -2.84 -21.51 5.47
CA GLU A 100 -2.01 -20.79 6.43
C GLU A 100 -2.10 -19.28 6.24
N TYR A 101 -2.07 -18.82 4.98
CA TYR A 101 -2.05 -17.40 4.65
C TYR A 101 -2.91 -17.07 3.45
N ILE A 102 -3.59 -15.92 3.51
CA ILE A 102 -4.05 -15.19 2.33
C ILE A 102 -3.39 -13.81 2.41
N ASN A 103 -2.36 -13.63 1.60
CA ASN A 103 -1.59 -12.41 1.52
C ASN A 103 -2.14 -11.55 0.38
N ILE A 104 -2.36 -10.27 0.63
CA ILE A 104 -2.71 -9.30 -0.41
C ILE A 104 -1.67 -8.20 -0.38
N THR A 105 -0.89 -8.12 -1.45
CA THR A 105 0.09 -7.05 -1.67
C THR A 105 -0.46 -6.13 -2.75
N ALA A 106 -0.46 -4.83 -2.52
CA ALA A 106 -0.81 -3.81 -3.51
C ALA A 106 0.32 -2.79 -3.66
N TRP A 107 0.53 -2.26 -4.86
CA TRP A 107 1.58 -1.29 -5.15
C TRP A 107 1.18 -0.34 -6.27
N TYR A 108 1.60 0.91 -6.15
CA TYR A 108 1.55 1.86 -7.25
C TYR A 108 2.53 1.43 -8.36
N ASP A 109 2.04 1.35 -9.59
CA ASP A 109 2.79 0.82 -10.73
C ASP A 109 3.83 1.82 -11.31
N GLY A 110 3.75 3.10 -10.90
CA GLY A 110 4.65 4.16 -11.34
C GLY A 110 4.41 4.63 -12.78
N GLY A 111 3.26 4.32 -13.38
CA GLY A 111 3.01 4.52 -14.81
C GLY A 111 3.73 3.52 -15.71
N SER A 112 4.14 2.39 -15.14
CA SER A 112 4.67 1.26 -15.85
C SER A 112 3.86 0.04 -15.43
N GLU A 113 3.56 -0.88 -16.35
CA GLU A 113 2.90 -2.17 -16.04
C GLU A 113 3.79 -3.13 -15.21
N SER A 114 4.61 -2.58 -14.31
CA SER A 114 5.51 -3.30 -13.44
C SER A 114 4.69 -4.23 -12.55
N SER A 115 4.93 -5.52 -12.75
CA SER A 115 4.25 -6.59 -12.05
C SER A 115 4.86 -6.92 -10.68
N THR A 116 5.72 -6.06 -10.13
CA THR A 116 6.52 -6.39 -8.94
C THR A 116 6.24 -5.45 -7.78
N TYR A 117 5.64 -6.01 -6.73
CA TYR A 117 5.55 -5.37 -5.41
C TYR A 117 6.93 -4.99 -4.87
N ASN A 118 7.12 -3.73 -4.48
CA ASN A 118 8.35 -3.24 -3.86
C ASN A 118 8.04 -2.62 -2.49
N GLY A 119 7.96 -3.47 -1.46
CA GLY A 119 7.66 -3.06 -0.08
C GLY A 119 8.70 -2.17 0.62
N THR A 120 9.58 -1.49 -0.13
CA THR A 120 10.50 -0.48 0.38
C THR A 120 10.32 0.90 -0.27
N ALA A 121 9.34 1.06 -1.18
CA ALA A 121 9.17 2.31 -1.92
C ALA A 121 8.46 3.43 -1.14
N GLY A 122 7.98 3.16 0.08
CA GLY A 122 7.24 4.11 0.93
C GLY A 122 5.86 3.60 1.34
N GLY A 123 5.34 4.13 2.44
CA GLY A 123 4.03 3.81 3.01
C GLY A 123 2.89 4.11 2.03
N ASN A 124 3.01 5.24 1.33
CA ASN A 124 1.99 5.67 0.40
C ASN A 124 2.04 5.04 -1.01
N LEU A 125 3.00 4.16 -1.28
CA LEU A 125 3.17 3.47 -2.57
C LEU A 125 2.91 1.97 -2.49
N ASN A 126 2.74 1.40 -1.30
CA ASN A 126 2.63 -0.03 -1.10
C ASN A 126 1.63 -0.37 0.01
N MET A 127 1.07 -1.56 -0.05
CA MET A 127 0.27 -2.14 1.02
C MET A 127 0.49 -3.65 1.08
N PHE A 128 0.54 -4.19 2.29
CA PHE A 128 0.56 -5.61 2.53
C PHE A 128 -0.35 -5.95 3.71
N ILE A 129 -1.48 -6.58 3.39
CA ILE A 129 -2.42 -7.12 4.36
C ILE A 129 -2.40 -8.65 4.33
N GLN A 130 -2.67 -9.28 5.46
CA GLN A 130 -2.54 -10.71 5.64
C GLN A 130 -3.66 -11.27 6.52
N TYR A 131 -4.38 -12.26 5.98
CA TYR A 131 -5.06 -13.28 6.77
C TYR A 131 -4.05 -14.36 7.14
N LYS A 132 -4.00 -14.75 8.41
CA LYS A 132 -3.09 -15.78 8.94
C LYS A 132 -3.86 -16.78 9.81
N ASN A 133 -3.70 -18.07 9.55
CA ASN A 133 -4.40 -19.14 10.26
C ASN A 133 -3.46 -20.30 10.65
N THR A 134 -2.33 -19.98 11.28
CA THR A 134 -1.32 -20.98 11.68
C THR A 134 -1.55 -21.58 13.06
N SER A 135 -2.47 -21.03 13.85
CA SER A 135 -2.76 -21.44 15.24
C SER A 135 -4.16 -22.06 15.40
N GLY A 136 -4.93 -22.15 14.32
CA GLY A 136 -6.34 -22.56 14.34
C GLY A 136 -7.32 -21.44 14.70
N THR A 137 -6.83 -20.21 14.87
CA THR A 137 -7.65 -18.98 14.92
C THR A 137 -7.09 -18.01 13.91
N ALA A 138 -7.96 -17.49 13.05
CA ALA A 138 -7.57 -16.53 12.03
C ALA A 138 -7.21 -15.16 12.63
N GLU A 139 -6.14 -14.56 12.12
CA GLU A 139 -5.68 -13.21 12.45
C GLU A 139 -5.67 -12.36 11.18
N TYR A 140 -6.07 -11.09 11.31
CA TYR A 140 -5.90 -10.09 10.26
C TYR A 140 -4.84 -9.06 10.66
N ASN A 141 -3.76 -9.05 9.88
CA ASN A 141 -2.61 -8.18 10.05
C ASN A 141 -2.50 -7.20 8.88
N MET A 142 -2.20 -5.94 9.19
CA MET A 142 -1.66 -4.98 8.24
C MET A 142 -0.17 -4.93 8.49
N LEU A 143 0.60 -5.53 7.59
CA LEU A 143 2.07 -5.61 7.68
C LEU A 143 2.73 -4.36 7.10
N TRP A 144 2.02 -3.69 6.18
CA TRP A 144 2.39 -2.41 5.58
C TRP A 144 1.13 -1.76 4.96
N PRO A 145 1.02 -0.42 4.87
CA PRO A 145 1.89 0.55 5.54
C PRO A 145 1.56 0.67 7.03
N ASP A 146 2.16 1.62 7.74
CA ASP A 146 1.90 1.89 9.15
C ASP A 146 0.82 2.94 9.37
N ASP A 147 0.85 4.08 8.68
CA ASP A 147 -0.09 5.18 8.94
C ASP A 147 -0.87 5.72 7.72
N GLU A 148 -0.57 5.33 6.48
CA GLU A 148 -1.32 5.78 5.31
C GLU A 148 -2.57 4.98 5.01
N VAL A 149 -2.73 3.82 5.64
CA VAL A 149 -3.92 2.99 5.52
C VAL A 149 -4.35 2.56 6.92
N THR A 150 -5.64 2.72 7.24
CA THR A 150 -6.20 2.19 8.48
C THR A 150 -6.69 0.77 8.26
N LYS A 151 -6.27 -0.15 9.13
CA LYS A 151 -6.77 -1.53 9.17
C LYS A 151 -8.20 -1.57 9.70
N GLY A 152 -9.11 -2.21 8.96
CA GLY A 152 -10.48 -2.48 9.39
C GLY A 152 -10.65 -3.88 9.99
N ASP A 153 -11.85 -4.44 9.85
CA ASP A 153 -12.19 -5.76 10.36
C ASP A 153 -11.86 -6.92 9.40
N LEU A 154 -11.85 -8.12 9.98
CA LEU A 154 -11.85 -9.40 9.27
C LEU A 154 -13.25 -9.98 9.34
N VAL A 155 -13.85 -10.25 8.18
CA VAL A 155 -15.11 -11.00 8.10
C VAL A 155 -14.87 -12.28 7.33
N GLU A 156 -15.08 -13.41 8.01
CA GLU A 156 -14.97 -14.75 7.43
C GLU A 156 -16.35 -15.42 7.39
N THR A 157 -16.76 -15.83 6.19
CA THR A 157 -17.99 -16.59 5.98
C THR A 157 -17.64 -18.02 5.58
N VAL A 158 -18.01 -18.97 6.44
CA VAL A 158 -17.81 -20.41 6.19
C VAL A 158 -18.94 -20.93 5.31
N HIS A 159 -18.62 -21.40 4.11
CA HIS A 159 -19.59 -22.11 3.27
C HIS A 159 -19.63 -23.60 3.60
N ASN A 160 -18.46 -24.20 3.79
CA ASN A 160 -18.27 -25.58 4.26
C ASN A 160 -16.82 -25.78 4.76
N GLU A 161 -16.46 -27.00 5.16
CA GLU A 161 -15.15 -27.37 5.74
C GLU A 161 -13.92 -27.11 4.84
N SER A 162 -14.15 -26.83 3.56
CA SER A 162 -13.12 -26.64 2.54
C SER A 162 -13.17 -25.25 1.89
N CYS A 163 -14.29 -24.53 2.00
CA CYS A 163 -14.59 -23.34 1.19
C CYS A 163 -15.09 -22.19 2.06
N HIS A 164 -14.36 -21.08 2.05
CA HIS A 164 -14.65 -19.90 2.85
C HIS A 164 -14.52 -18.63 1.99
N VAL A 165 -15.28 -17.60 2.36
CA VAL A 165 -15.11 -16.24 1.85
C VAL A 165 -14.49 -15.38 2.94
N VAL A 166 -13.32 -14.84 2.66
CA VAL A 166 -12.55 -13.97 3.55
C VAL A 166 -12.66 -12.53 3.04
N LYS A 167 -12.99 -11.60 3.94
CA LYS A 167 -13.03 -10.17 3.69
C LYS A 167 -12.05 -9.46 4.61
N LEU A 168 -11.14 -8.67 4.02
CA LEU A 168 -10.15 -7.88 4.75
C LEU A 168 -10.42 -6.41 4.48
N GLU A 169 -10.92 -5.69 5.48
CA GLU A 169 -11.31 -4.28 5.37
C GLU A 169 -10.13 -3.33 5.59
N PHE A 170 -10.10 -2.24 4.84
CA PHE A 170 -9.08 -1.20 4.96
C PHE A 170 -9.63 0.16 4.51
N THR A 171 -9.06 1.24 5.04
CA THR A 171 -9.37 2.61 4.61
C THR A 171 -8.10 3.32 4.16
N PRO A 172 -7.90 3.61 2.86
CA PRO A 172 -6.79 4.43 2.39
C PRO A 172 -6.95 5.86 2.90
N LEU A 173 -5.89 6.45 3.47
CA LEU A 173 -5.91 7.84 3.93
C LEU A 173 -5.41 8.81 2.84
N ASN A 174 -5.36 10.09 3.20
CA ASN A 174 -5.24 11.23 2.27
C ASN A 174 -4.00 11.25 1.37
N GLN A 175 -2.99 10.44 1.68
CA GLN A 175 -1.69 10.45 1.01
C GLN A 175 -1.43 9.19 0.17
N VAL A 176 -2.31 8.17 0.26
CA VAL A 176 -2.27 7.02 -0.65
C VAL A 176 -2.28 7.51 -2.09
N ARG A 177 -1.20 7.17 -2.81
CA ARG A 177 -0.86 7.75 -4.12
C ARG A 177 -2.04 7.69 -5.08
N SER A 178 -2.37 8.83 -5.67
CA SER A 178 -3.36 8.89 -6.74
C SER A 178 -2.83 8.13 -7.96
N ALA A 179 -3.71 7.36 -8.58
CA ALA A 179 -3.40 6.55 -9.74
C ALA A 179 -4.69 6.48 -10.57
N VAL A 180 -4.82 7.36 -11.55
CA VAL A 180 -6.11 7.58 -12.24
C VAL A 180 -6.35 6.64 -13.41
N GLY A 181 -5.42 5.72 -13.66
CA GLY A 181 -5.41 4.89 -14.86
C GLY A 181 -4.98 5.66 -16.12
N ASP A 182 -5.02 4.98 -17.25
CA ASP A 182 -4.59 5.50 -18.57
C ASP A 182 -5.73 6.21 -19.35
N GLY A 183 -6.90 6.35 -18.72
CA GLY A 183 -8.12 6.91 -19.31
C GLY A 183 -9.16 5.87 -19.70
N GLY A 184 -8.82 4.59 -19.68
CA GLY A 184 -9.72 3.45 -19.66
C GLY A 184 -9.58 2.65 -18.36
N TRP A 185 -10.48 1.69 -18.17
CA TRP A 185 -10.27 0.60 -17.21
C TRP A 185 -10.62 -0.70 -17.93
N GLY A 186 -9.67 -1.64 -17.97
CA GLY A 186 -9.87 -2.95 -18.56
C GLY A 186 -10.95 -3.75 -17.81
N ASN A 187 -11.65 -4.65 -18.50
CA ASN A 187 -12.53 -5.63 -17.84
C ASN A 187 -11.89 -7.03 -17.77
N SER A 188 -10.63 -7.13 -18.19
CA SER A 188 -9.84 -8.34 -18.07
C SER A 188 -9.66 -8.69 -16.60
N THR A 189 -9.67 -9.99 -16.29
CA THR A 189 -9.40 -10.49 -14.94
C THR A 189 -8.04 -11.17 -14.94
N ASN A 190 -7.34 -11.10 -13.82
CA ASN A 190 -6.02 -11.68 -13.64
C ASN A 190 -4.92 -10.99 -14.46
N THR A 191 -5.10 -9.69 -14.71
CA THR A 191 -4.21 -8.84 -15.51
C THR A 191 -3.88 -7.54 -14.78
N THR A 192 -2.88 -6.83 -15.29
CA THR A 192 -2.49 -5.48 -14.88
C THR A 192 -2.15 -4.83 -16.22
N ASP A 193 -3.10 -4.11 -16.78
CA ASP A 193 -3.10 -3.57 -18.14
C ASP A 193 -3.48 -2.09 -18.23
N ASP A 194 -3.73 -1.42 -17.11
CA ASP A 194 -4.00 0.01 -17.01
C ASP A 194 -2.81 0.77 -16.34
N THR A 195 -2.02 1.50 -17.14
CA THR A 195 -0.88 2.25 -16.57
C THR A 195 -1.34 3.31 -15.56
N ARG A 196 -0.50 3.60 -14.56
CA ARG A 196 -0.81 4.56 -13.48
C ARG A 196 -1.99 4.08 -12.65
N SER A 197 -1.96 2.80 -12.29
CA SER A 197 -2.89 2.13 -11.39
C SER A 197 -2.19 1.69 -10.10
N TRP A 198 -3.00 1.25 -9.14
CA TRP A 198 -2.55 0.37 -8.08
C TRP A 198 -2.79 -1.07 -8.51
N ASN A 199 -1.71 -1.80 -8.67
CA ASN A 199 -1.74 -3.23 -8.87
C ASN A 199 -1.93 -3.93 -7.53
N PHE A 200 -2.58 -5.08 -7.53
CA PHE A 200 -2.61 -5.97 -6.38
C PHE A 200 -2.44 -7.42 -6.79
N LYS A 201 -1.92 -8.22 -5.85
CA LYS A 201 -1.78 -9.67 -5.96
C LYS A 201 -2.34 -10.31 -4.69
N ILE A 202 -3.21 -11.28 -4.88
CA ILE A 202 -3.72 -12.15 -3.80
C ILE A 202 -3.00 -13.49 -3.92
N GLU A 203 -2.36 -13.91 -2.84
CA GLU A 203 -1.59 -15.15 -2.77
C GLU A 203 -2.08 -16.00 -1.60
N VAL A 204 -2.47 -17.24 -1.90
CA VAL A 204 -2.96 -18.21 -0.92
C VAL A 204 -1.88 -19.28 -0.73
N THR A 205 -1.46 -19.48 0.52
CA THR A 205 -0.45 -20.47 0.89
C THR A 205 -1.04 -21.54 1.80
N THR A 206 -0.74 -22.79 1.48
CA THR A 206 -1.15 -23.97 2.28
C THR A 206 0.00 -24.52 3.12
N THR A 207 -0.29 -25.31 4.16
CA THR A 207 0.72 -25.97 5.03
C THR A 207 1.71 -26.86 4.26
N GLY A 208 1.33 -27.38 3.10
CA GLY A 208 2.25 -28.10 2.20
C GLY A 208 3.23 -27.21 1.42
N GLY A 209 3.18 -25.89 1.61
CA GLY A 209 3.94 -24.91 0.84
C GLY A 209 3.40 -24.64 -0.56
N ASN A 210 2.21 -25.15 -0.91
CA ASN A 210 1.60 -24.86 -2.20
C ASN A 210 1.08 -23.42 -2.22
N ILE A 211 1.34 -22.72 -3.32
CA ILE A 211 0.94 -21.33 -3.54
C ILE A 211 0.01 -21.25 -4.75
N THR A 212 -1.07 -20.50 -4.63
CA THR A 212 -1.94 -20.10 -5.75
C THR A 212 -2.18 -18.60 -5.68
N TRP A 213 -2.22 -17.92 -6.82
CA TRP A 213 -2.33 -16.47 -6.85
C TRP A 213 -3.17 -15.96 -8.01
N VAL A 214 -3.70 -14.76 -7.83
CA VAL A 214 -4.34 -13.93 -8.85
C VAL A 214 -3.86 -12.50 -8.68
N LYS A 215 -3.97 -11.69 -9.74
CA LYS A 215 -3.64 -10.26 -9.69
C LYS A 215 -4.72 -9.42 -10.37
N ASP A 216 -4.82 -8.15 -10.02
CA ASP A 216 -5.69 -7.20 -10.71
C ASP A 216 -5.26 -5.79 -10.33
N GLU A 217 -6.05 -4.80 -10.70
CA GLU A 217 -5.75 -3.41 -10.41
C GLU A 217 -6.98 -2.58 -10.00
N TYR A 218 -6.70 -1.39 -9.50
CA TYR A 218 -7.68 -0.35 -9.18
C TYR A 218 -7.00 1.03 -9.26
N GLY A 219 -7.81 2.07 -9.33
CA GLY A 219 -7.32 3.45 -9.32
C GLY A 219 -7.62 4.15 -8.02
N VAL A 220 -6.92 5.25 -7.75
CA VAL A 220 -7.14 6.11 -6.57
C VAL A 220 -7.36 7.53 -7.03
N TYR A 221 -8.50 8.13 -6.65
CA TYR A 221 -8.82 9.50 -7.02
C TYR A 221 -7.82 10.50 -6.42
N ARG A 222 -7.61 11.59 -7.16
CA ARG A 222 -6.84 12.73 -6.67
C ARG A 222 -7.58 13.41 -5.52
N TYR A 223 -6.86 13.72 -4.45
CA TYR A 223 -7.36 14.40 -3.26
C TYR A 223 -6.43 15.55 -2.89
N CYS A 224 -7.01 16.67 -2.45
CA CYS A 224 -6.23 17.74 -1.83
C CYS A 224 -7.04 18.54 -0.83
N GLU A 225 -6.34 19.03 0.20
CA GLU A 225 -6.88 19.90 1.24
C GLU A 225 -5.80 20.90 1.65
N VAL A 226 -6.17 22.16 1.91
CA VAL A 226 -5.25 23.19 2.41
C VAL A 226 -5.92 24.05 3.45
N SER A 227 -5.17 24.36 4.51
CA SER A 227 -5.59 25.24 5.59
C SER A 227 -4.42 26.09 6.09
N SER A 228 -4.74 27.23 6.68
CA SER A 228 -3.75 28.19 7.23
C SER A 228 -4.07 28.48 8.69
N SER A 229 -3.05 28.55 9.56
CA SER A 229 -3.24 28.61 11.01
C SER A 229 -3.87 29.91 11.52
N ALA A 230 -3.56 31.06 10.92
CA ALA A 230 -4.01 32.36 11.37
C ALA A 230 -3.90 33.45 10.30
N SER A 231 -4.33 34.67 10.62
CA SER A 231 -3.93 35.86 9.84
C SER A 231 -2.51 36.28 10.20
N VAL A 232 -1.80 36.88 9.24
CA VAL A 232 -0.45 37.41 9.44
C VAL A 232 -0.46 38.93 9.60
N SER A 233 0.48 39.46 10.38
CA SER A 233 0.64 40.90 10.57
C SER A 233 2.10 41.29 10.78
N ALA A 234 2.50 42.42 10.21
CA ALA A 234 3.80 43.04 10.44
C ALA A 234 3.66 44.57 10.39
N SER A 235 4.62 45.28 10.96
CA SER A 235 4.61 46.75 10.99
C SER A 235 6.01 47.32 10.78
N ALA A 236 6.09 48.40 10.01
CA ALA A 236 7.28 49.22 9.84
C ALA A 236 6.88 50.66 9.49
N LEU A 237 7.86 51.57 9.43
CA LEU A 237 7.63 52.94 8.95
C LEU A 237 7.57 52.97 7.40
N PRO A 238 6.93 53.99 6.79
CA PRO A 238 7.08 54.26 5.36
C PRO A 238 8.56 54.36 4.95
N GLY A 239 8.93 53.71 3.86
CA GLY A 239 10.32 53.57 3.41
C GLY A 239 11.08 52.37 4.00
N HIS A 240 10.43 51.54 4.82
CA HIS A 240 11.02 50.34 5.42
C HIS A 240 10.23 49.08 5.09
N ARG A 241 10.91 47.94 5.20
CA ARG A 241 10.32 46.61 5.06
C ARG A 241 9.67 46.20 6.37
N ALA A 242 8.38 45.87 6.33
CA ALA A 242 7.71 45.12 7.37
C ALA A 242 7.83 43.63 7.08
N SER A 243 8.18 42.81 8.08
CA SER A 243 8.34 41.36 7.94
C SER A 243 7.66 40.64 9.09
N THR A 244 7.00 39.51 8.80
CA THR A 244 6.57 38.55 9.83
C THR A 244 7.76 37.70 10.31
N SER A 245 7.66 37.06 11.47
CA SER A 245 8.67 36.12 11.94
C SER A 245 8.41 34.72 11.39
N ALA A 246 9.47 33.92 11.20
CA ALA A 246 9.32 32.50 10.90
C ALA A 246 8.68 31.77 12.09
N GLY A 247 7.80 30.80 11.84
CA GLY A 247 7.05 30.08 12.88
C GLY A 247 5.76 30.75 13.36
N ASP A 248 5.52 32.03 13.03
CA ASP A 248 4.28 32.74 13.41
C ASP A 248 3.06 32.30 12.57
N PHE A 249 3.31 31.64 11.44
CA PHE A 249 2.30 31.23 10.47
C PHE A 249 2.61 29.85 9.93
N THR A 250 1.55 29.06 9.73
CA THR A 250 1.66 27.67 9.32
C THR A 250 0.60 27.36 8.28
N ILE A 251 1.01 26.69 7.21
CA ILE A 251 0.11 26.13 6.21
C ILE A 251 0.14 24.62 6.37
N THR A 252 -1.02 24.01 6.60
CA THR A 252 -1.18 22.56 6.68
C THR A 252 -1.96 22.10 5.46
N TYR A 253 -1.46 21.06 4.80
CA TYR A 253 -2.06 20.57 3.57
C TYR A 253 -1.93 19.05 3.44
N LYS A 254 -2.73 18.51 2.53
CA LYS A 254 -2.75 17.09 2.17
C LYS A 254 -2.89 17.01 0.66
N ALA A 255 -2.10 16.17 0.00
CA ALA A 255 -2.20 15.95 -1.43
C ALA A 255 -1.63 14.58 -1.80
N ASN A 256 -2.37 13.78 -2.56
CA ASN A 256 -1.90 12.44 -2.98
C ASN A 256 -1.33 12.38 -4.41
N THR A 257 -0.87 13.51 -4.93
CA THR A 257 -0.18 13.61 -6.23
C THR A 257 0.73 14.84 -6.18
N PRO A 258 1.80 14.94 -6.99
CA PRO A 258 2.61 16.16 -7.06
C PRO A 258 1.74 17.42 -7.19
N TYR A 259 2.15 18.51 -6.56
CA TYR A 259 1.27 19.67 -6.36
C TYR A 259 2.03 21.00 -6.39
N LYS A 260 1.28 22.11 -6.44
CA LYS A 260 1.79 23.46 -6.26
C LYS A 260 0.99 24.14 -5.17
N LEU A 261 1.68 24.71 -4.19
CA LEU A 261 1.07 25.56 -3.17
C LEU A 261 1.39 27.01 -3.52
N THR A 262 0.33 27.76 -3.81
CA THR A 262 0.45 29.16 -4.23
C THR A 262 -0.35 30.06 -3.31
N VAL A 263 0.10 31.30 -3.20
CA VAL A 263 -0.65 32.36 -2.53
C VAL A 263 -0.89 33.52 -3.49
N THR A 264 -2.07 34.11 -3.41
CA THR A 264 -2.44 35.35 -4.09
C THR A 264 -3.14 36.30 -3.13
N THR A 265 -3.33 37.55 -3.57
CA THR A 265 -3.98 38.62 -2.83
C THR A 265 -4.61 39.59 -3.82
N ASN A 266 -5.47 40.49 -3.33
CA ASN A 266 -6.01 41.57 -4.14
C ASN A 266 -4.88 42.44 -4.74
N ALA A 267 -5.20 43.24 -5.75
CA ALA A 267 -4.23 44.13 -6.39
C ALA A 267 -3.55 45.11 -5.41
N THR A 268 -4.22 45.40 -4.29
CA THR A 268 -3.75 46.30 -3.23
C THR A 268 -4.04 45.75 -1.83
N LEU A 269 -3.25 46.16 -0.85
CA LEU A 269 -3.68 46.24 0.54
C LEU A 269 -4.32 47.60 0.73
N ASP A 270 -5.58 47.61 1.16
CA ASP A 270 -6.30 48.86 1.35
C ASP A 270 -6.18 49.32 2.80
N ARG A 271 -6.01 50.62 3.01
CA ARG A 271 -6.02 51.21 4.34
C ARG A 271 -7.39 51.00 4.97
N VAL A 272 -7.43 50.47 6.19
CA VAL A 272 -8.66 50.36 6.98
C VAL A 272 -9.20 51.77 7.24
N GLY A 273 -10.44 52.03 6.83
CA GLY A 273 -11.04 53.37 6.85
C GLY A 273 -10.82 54.19 5.57
N GLY A 274 -10.09 53.66 4.59
CA GLY A 274 -9.94 54.22 3.25
C GLY A 274 -8.90 55.33 3.09
N GLY A 275 -8.82 55.84 1.85
CA GLY A 275 -8.02 57.02 1.48
C GLY A 275 -6.57 56.74 1.07
N ASP A 276 -6.10 55.50 1.16
CA ASP A 276 -4.76 55.09 0.69
C ASP A 276 -4.69 53.57 0.47
N SER A 277 -3.70 53.11 -0.29
CA SER A 277 -3.48 51.68 -0.58
C SER A 277 -2.01 51.38 -0.90
N ILE A 278 -1.55 50.17 -0.58
CA ILE A 278 -0.22 49.66 -0.96
C ILE A 278 -0.41 48.63 -2.07
N SER A 279 0.29 48.77 -3.20
CA SER A 279 0.24 47.77 -4.29
C SER A 279 0.77 46.42 -3.84
N ARG A 280 0.15 45.32 -4.31
CA ARG A 280 0.66 43.95 -4.07
C ARG A 280 2.07 43.72 -4.59
N ALA A 281 2.55 44.54 -5.54
CA ALA A 281 3.91 44.48 -6.05
C ALA A 281 4.99 44.75 -4.98
N TYR A 282 4.61 45.33 -3.83
CA TYR A 282 5.50 45.51 -2.69
C TYR A 282 5.48 44.34 -1.71
N ILE A 283 4.70 43.29 -1.97
CA ILE A 283 4.62 42.11 -1.10
C ILE A 283 5.50 41.01 -1.67
N ASN A 284 6.28 40.39 -0.80
CA ASN A 284 7.05 39.19 -1.10
C ASN A 284 6.77 38.11 -0.06
N VAL A 285 6.94 36.85 -0.46
CA VAL A 285 6.72 35.66 0.36
C VAL A 285 8.00 34.84 0.38
N SER A 286 8.36 34.29 1.53
CA SER A 286 9.49 33.37 1.73
C SER A 286 9.02 32.10 2.44
N GLY A 287 9.91 31.09 2.55
CA GLY A 287 9.61 29.78 3.14
C GLY A 287 9.26 28.71 2.09
N GLY A 288 9.02 27.48 2.54
CA GLY A 288 8.82 26.34 1.64
C GLY A 288 10.01 26.14 0.68
N ASP A 289 9.74 25.89 -0.61
CA ASP A 289 10.76 25.65 -1.63
C ASP A 289 11.63 26.89 -1.93
N LEU A 290 11.19 28.09 -1.52
CA LEU A 290 11.95 29.32 -1.69
C LEU A 290 13.13 29.42 -0.70
N GLY A 291 13.06 28.70 0.44
CA GLY A 291 14.05 28.75 1.51
C GLY A 291 14.33 30.18 1.98
N ALA A 292 15.62 30.59 1.94
CA ALA A 292 16.06 31.94 2.31
C ALA A 292 15.76 33.01 1.24
N GLY A 293 15.29 32.62 0.06
CA GLY A 293 14.84 33.51 -0.99
C GLY A 293 13.43 34.07 -0.76
N TYR A 294 12.93 34.83 -1.73
CA TYR A 294 11.54 35.26 -1.76
C TYR A 294 10.98 35.28 -3.17
N ASP A 295 9.66 35.11 -3.28
CA ASP A 295 8.89 35.32 -4.50
C ASP A 295 7.97 36.53 -4.33
N SER A 296 7.78 37.29 -5.41
CA SER A 296 7.05 38.57 -5.39
C SER A 296 5.63 38.39 -5.87
N LEU A 297 4.66 39.00 -5.17
CA LEU A 297 3.25 39.03 -5.61
C LEU A 297 2.97 40.06 -6.73
N SER A 298 4.01 40.57 -7.40
CA SER A 298 3.90 41.61 -8.44
C SER A 298 3.04 41.19 -9.64
N ASP A 299 3.17 39.96 -10.11
CA ASP A 299 2.33 39.38 -11.16
C ASP A 299 0.97 38.86 -10.63
N GLY A 300 0.81 38.82 -9.30
CA GLY A 300 -0.39 38.39 -8.61
C GLY A 300 -0.33 36.96 -8.07
N ILE A 301 0.79 36.26 -8.14
CA ILE A 301 0.94 34.92 -7.57
C ILE A 301 2.34 34.75 -6.99
N ALA A 302 2.45 34.03 -5.88
CA ALA A 302 3.73 33.58 -5.36
C ALA A 302 3.66 32.07 -5.12
N TYR A 303 4.75 31.35 -5.44
CA TYR A 303 4.85 29.90 -5.29
C TYR A 303 5.59 29.57 -3.98
N ILE A 304 4.88 29.00 -3.02
CA ILE A 304 5.45 28.55 -1.74
C ILE A 304 6.07 27.15 -1.92
N LEU A 305 5.35 26.26 -2.62
CA LEU A 305 5.85 24.94 -3.03
C LEU A 305 5.62 24.76 -4.53
N GLY A 306 6.64 24.21 -5.20
CA GLY A 306 6.72 24.11 -6.66
C GLY A 306 7.07 25.45 -7.30
N THR A 307 6.92 25.52 -8.62
CA THR A 307 7.17 26.75 -9.41
C THR A 307 6.12 26.91 -10.52
N ALA A 308 6.21 27.98 -11.29
CA ALA A 308 5.41 28.13 -12.51
C ALA A 308 5.58 26.94 -13.46
N GLY A 309 6.79 26.37 -13.57
CA GLY A 309 7.12 25.29 -14.51
C GLY A 309 7.14 23.88 -13.93
N SER A 310 7.20 23.73 -12.60
CA SER A 310 7.36 22.42 -11.94
C SER A 310 6.43 22.25 -10.76
N TYR A 311 5.97 21.03 -10.53
CA TYR A 311 5.26 20.65 -9.31
C TYR A 311 6.27 20.29 -8.22
N HIS A 312 5.90 20.56 -6.98
CA HIS A 312 6.55 19.98 -5.80
C HIS A 312 6.26 18.47 -5.78
N ALA A 313 7.28 17.67 -5.47
CA ALA A 313 7.12 16.23 -5.37
C ALA A 313 6.29 15.92 -4.13
N GLN A 314 5.32 15.02 -4.24
CA GLN A 314 4.62 14.55 -3.06
C GLN A 314 5.55 13.60 -2.29
N GLU A 315 5.62 13.78 -0.98
CA GLU A 315 6.35 12.91 -0.05
C GLU A 315 5.93 11.44 -0.18
N THR A 316 6.77 10.53 0.31
CA THR A 316 6.51 9.07 0.25
C THR A 316 5.87 8.50 1.49
N ASP A 317 5.86 9.27 2.57
CA ASP A 317 5.37 8.89 3.90
C ASP A 317 4.64 10.09 4.55
N ASP A 318 3.87 9.84 5.61
CA ASP A 318 3.02 10.76 6.39
C ASP A 318 1.63 11.07 5.78
N PRO A 319 0.55 11.12 6.60
CA PRO A 319 -0.82 11.39 6.13
C PRO A 319 -1.16 12.88 5.95
N GLN A 320 -0.25 13.79 6.36
CA GLN A 320 -0.42 15.24 6.31
C GLN A 320 0.92 15.96 6.37
N GLU A 321 1.05 17.04 5.62
CA GLU A 321 2.27 17.84 5.56
C GLU A 321 2.04 19.27 6.08
N THR A 322 3.12 19.97 6.40
CA THR A 322 3.05 21.32 6.97
C THR A 322 4.25 22.17 6.57
N VAL A 323 4.00 23.41 6.13
CA VAL A 323 5.02 24.46 5.99
C VAL A 323 4.90 25.44 7.15
N ASN A 324 5.95 25.56 7.97
CA ASN A 324 5.96 26.37 9.19
C ASN A 324 6.96 27.56 9.15
N ASP A 325 7.64 27.75 8.03
CA ASP A 325 8.64 28.80 7.83
C ASP A 325 8.18 29.89 6.86
N VAL A 326 6.90 29.90 6.49
CA VAL A 326 6.34 30.91 5.57
C VAL A 326 6.35 32.29 6.22
N THR A 327 7.02 33.25 5.58
CA THR A 327 7.04 34.66 6.02
C THR A 327 6.56 35.61 4.94
N TYR A 328 5.92 36.69 5.35
CA TYR A 328 5.46 37.78 4.49
C TYR A 328 6.29 39.02 4.72
N HIS A 329 6.64 39.68 3.62
CA HIS A 329 7.38 40.92 3.60
C HIS A 329 6.59 41.98 2.82
N CYS A 330 6.50 43.19 3.34
CA CYS A 330 5.91 44.33 2.65
C CYS A 330 6.89 45.52 2.66
N ASP A 331 7.38 45.91 1.48
CA ASP A 331 8.23 47.08 1.31
C ASP A 331 7.34 48.34 1.27
N ILE A 332 7.13 48.99 2.41
CA ILE A 332 6.20 50.12 2.54
C ILE A 332 6.76 51.34 1.79
N PRO A 333 6.08 51.88 0.77
CA PRO A 333 6.58 53.03 0.02
C PRO A 333 6.74 54.30 0.87
N TYR A 334 7.62 55.22 0.45
CA TYR A 334 7.63 56.57 1.01
C TYR A 334 6.32 57.30 0.70
N GLY A 335 5.81 58.06 1.68
CA GLY A 335 4.58 58.83 1.53
C GLY A 335 3.29 58.06 1.84
N THR A 336 3.37 56.76 2.15
CA THR A 336 2.23 55.97 2.65
C THR A 336 1.70 56.55 3.96
N LEU A 337 0.38 56.71 4.06
CA LEU A 337 -0.27 57.25 5.26
C LEU A 337 -0.14 56.27 6.44
N SER A 338 -0.16 56.80 7.67
CA SER A 338 -0.21 55.94 8.85
C SER A 338 -1.57 55.24 8.96
N GLY A 339 -1.56 53.96 9.32
CA GLY A 339 -2.77 53.16 9.52
C GLY A 339 -2.51 51.68 9.28
N THR A 340 -3.54 50.86 9.49
CA THR A 340 -3.51 49.44 9.14
C THR A 340 -3.91 49.28 7.68
N TYR A 341 -3.14 48.50 6.93
CA TYR A 341 -3.46 48.10 5.56
C TYR A 341 -3.73 46.60 5.56
N SER A 342 -4.80 46.18 4.89
CA SER A 342 -5.21 44.77 4.89
C SER A 342 -5.66 44.33 3.51
N SER A 343 -5.35 43.08 3.19
CA SER A 343 -5.95 42.34 2.07
C SER A 343 -6.13 40.89 2.48
N LYS A 344 -7.03 40.18 1.81
CA LYS A 344 -7.16 38.74 1.98
C LYS A 344 -6.01 38.03 1.25
N LEU A 345 -5.44 37.04 1.91
CA LEU A 345 -4.57 36.06 1.27
C LEU A 345 -5.43 34.86 0.85
N PHE A 346 -5.21 34.38 -0.37
CA PHE A 346 -5.88 33.21 -0.91
C PHE A 346 -4.83 32.16 -1.22
N TYR A 347 -4.90 31.03 -0.53
CA TYR A 347 -4.04 29.87 -0.77
C TYR A 347 -4.73 28.93 -1.75
N LYS A 348 -3.97 28.44 -2.72
CA LYS A 348 -4.45 27.45 -3.68
C LYS A 348 -3.44 26.32 -3.78
N LEU A 349 -3.92 25.12 -3.49
CA LEU A 349 -3.24 23.87 -3.76
C LEU A 349 -3.72 23.36 -5.13
N SER A 350 -2.81 23.22 -6.08
CA SER A 350 -3.11 22.75 -7.44
C SER A 350 -2.38 21.44 -7.68
N LEU A 351 -3.13 20.39 -8.02
CA LEU A 351 -2.59 19.05 -8.25
C LEU A 351 -2.08 18.88 -9.68
N ASP A 352 -1.05 18.07 -9.84
CA ASP A 352 -0.61 17.57 -11.14
C ASP A 352 -1.66 16.60 -11.70
N THR A 353 -2.07 16.87 -12.92
CA THR A 353 -3.07 16.08 -13.64
C THR A 353 -2.48 15.28 -14.79
N THR A 354 -1.17 15.36 -15.00
CA THR A 354 -0.47 14.77 -16.14
C THR A 354 -0.20 13.29 -16.01
#